data_AF-A0A522QX23-F1
#
_entry.id   AF-A0A522QX23-F1
#
_cell.length_a   1.000
_cell.length_b   1.000
_cell.length_c   1.000
_cell.angle_alpha   90.00
_cell.angle_beta   90.00
_cell.angle_gamma   90.00
#
_symmetry.space_group_name_H-M   'P 1'
#
loop_
_entity.id
_entity.type
_entity.pdbx_description
1 polymer ?
#
loop_
_entity_poly.entity_id
_entity_poly.type
_entity_poly.pdbx_seq_one_letter_code
_entity_poly.pdbx_strand_id
1 'polypeptide(L)' 'MHGEYKMPGGKLVVADLEVRDDKLTRVRISGDFFLEPDSTLTLIDVALEGLPASAGDKHHAA' A
#
# COMPACT_ATOMS: atom_id res chain seq x y z
N MET A 1 11.57 4.44 -0.29
CA MET A 1 10.51 5.47 -0.36
C MET A 1 9.54 5.22 0.77
N HIS A 2 8.96 6.28 1.31
CA HIS A 2 8.00 6.23 2.42
C HIS A 2 6.85 7.19 2.09
N GLY A 3 5.61 6.73 2.24
CA GLY A 3 4.42 7.52 2.01
C GLY A 3 3.38 7.27 3.09
N GLU A 4 2.71 8.33 3.52
CA GLU A 4 1.65 8.29 4.52
C GLU A 4 0.37 8.88 3.97
N TYR A 5 -0.77 8.25 4.29
CA TYR A 5 -2.10 8.75 3.95
C TYR A 5 -3.03 8.65 5.16
N LYS A 6 -3.52 9.81 5.62
CA LYS A 6 -4.52 9.91 6.68
C LYS A 6 -5.91 9.94 6.06
N MET A 7 -6.69 8.90 6.31
CA MET A 7 -8.07 8.84 5.85
C MET A 7 -8.99 9.74 6.69
N PRO A 8 -10.10 10.21 6.13
CA PRO A 8 -11.21 10.76 6.91
C PRO A 8 -11.64 9.74 7.98
N GLY A 9 -11.72 10.18 9.25
CA GLY A 9 -11.96 9.29 10.39
C GLY A 9 -10.70 8.89 11.17
N GLY A 10 -9.53 9.42 10.80
CA GLY A 10 -8.31 9.37 11.61
C GLY A 10 -7.44 8.13 11.41
N LYS A 11 -7.86 7.19 10.56
CA LYS A 11 -7.04 6.02 10.21
C LYS A 11 -5.83 6.42 9.39
N LEU A 12 -4.70 5.79 9.65
CA LEU A 12 -3.45 6.03 8.94
C LEU A 12 -3.08 4.80 8.12
N VAL A 13 -2.68 5.02 6.86
CA VAL A 13 -2.02 4.01 6.04
C VAL A 13 -0.63 4.52 5.69
N VAL A 14 0.35 3.64 5.81
CA VAL A 14 1.76 3.91 5.55
C VAL A 14 2.26 2.87 4.56
N ALA A 15 3.01 3.32 3.56
CA ALA A 15 3.65 2.46 2.57
C ALA A 15 5.16 2.72 2.57
N ASP A 16 5.93 1.68 2.87
CA ASP A 16 7.36 1.62 2.65
C ASP A 16 7.63 0.73 1.43
N LEU A 17 8.41 1.23 0.49
CA LEU A 17 8.77 0.50 -0.73
C LEU A 17 10.04 1.03 -1.39
N GLU A 18 10.62 0.26 -2.29
CA GLU A 18 11.64 0.68 -3.23
C GLU A 18 11.11 0.62 -4.66
N VAL A 19 11.65 1.44 -5.55
CA VAL A 19 11.39 1.34 -6.99
C VAL A 19 12.66 0.88 -7.69
N ARG A 20 12.58 -0.22 -8.43
CA ARG A 20 13.67 -0.78 -9.23
C ARG A 20 13.14 -1.18 -10.59
N ASP A 21 13.81 -0.76 -11.66
CA ASP A 21 13.38 -1.03 -13.04
C ASP A 21 11.91 -0.69 -13.30
N ASP A 22 11.48 0.47 -12.78
CA ASP A 22 10.10 0.98 -12.84
C ASP A 22 9.05 0.06 -12.17
N LYS A 23 9.48 -0.81 -11.26
CA LYS A 23 8.62 -1.72 -10.50
C LYS A 23 8.76 -1.51 -9.01
N LEU A 24 7.65 -1.72 -8.30
CA LEU A 24 7.63 -1.74 -6.85
C LEU A 24 8.38 -2.97 -6.33
N THR A 25 9.21 -2.77 -5.31
CA THR A 25 9.99 -3.81 -4.66
C THR A 25 10.08 -3.55 -3.15
N ARG A 26 10.23 -4.60 -2.35
CA ARG A 26 10.29 -4.52 -0.87
C ARG A 26 9.10 -3.76 -0.28
N VAL A 27 7.90 -4.07 -0.76
CA VAL A 27 6.68 -3.40 -0.34
C VAL A 27 6.30 -3.84 1.07
N ARG A 28 5.93 -2.85 1.90
CA ARG A 28 5.35 -3.07 3.22
C ARG A 28 4.29 -2.02 3.51
N ILE A 29 3.07 -2.48 3.73
CA ILE A 29 1.95 -1.67 4.17
C ILE A 29 1.82 -1.78 5.69
N SER A 30 1.59 -0.65 6.35
CA SER A 30 1.35 -0.59 7.79
C SER A 30 0.44 0.59 8.13
N GLY A 31 0.09 0.76 9.40
CA GLY A 31 -0.66 1.92 9.86
C GLY A 31 -1.63 1.62 11.00
N ASP A 32 -2.58 2.53 11.19
CA ASP A 32 -3.64 2.46 12.19
C ASP A 32 -4.98 2.25 11.48
N PHE A 33 -5.25 1.00 11.13
CA PHE A 33 -6.52 0.56 10.56
C PHE A 33 -6.89 -0.83 11.07
N PHE A 34 -8.17 -1.17 10.94
CA PHE A 34 -8.65 -2.52 11.26
C PHE A 34 -8.60 -3.36 9.99
N LEU A 35 -8.07 -4.58 10.12
CA LEU A 35 -8.04 -5.57 9.05
C LEU A 35 -8.30 -6.94 9.68
N GLU A 36 -9.25 -7.68 9.12
CA GLU A 36 -9.57 -9.03 9.59
C GLU A 36 -9.77 -9.97 8.40
N PRO A 37 -8.99 -11.07 8.32
CA PRO A 37 -7.91 -11.44 9.23
C PRO A 37 -6.67 -10.53 9.05
N ASP A 38 -5.89 -10.34 10.11
CA ASP A 38 -4.64 -9.58 10.11
C ASP A 38 -3.61 -10.12 9.10
N SER A 39 -3.62 -11.43 8.87
CA SER A 39 -2.82 -12.12 7.85
C SER A 39 -3.03 -11.61 6.42
N THR A 40 -4.15 -10.91 6.17
CA THR A 40 -4.42 -10.24 4.88
C THR A 40 -3.39 -9.16 4.56
N LEU A 41 -2.74 -8.57 5.58
CA LEU A 41 -1.76 -7.51 5.34
C LEU A 41 -0.59 -8.01 4.49
N THR A 42 -0.09 -9.21 4.80
CA THR A 42 0.97 -9.86 4.02
C THR A 42 0.54 -10.15 2.58
N LEU A 43 -0.74 -10.47 2.36
CA LEU A 43 -1.27 -10.69 1.02
C LEU A 43 -1.30 -9.39 0.20
N ILE A 44 -1.58 -8.26 0.84
CA ILE A 44 -1.53 -6.94 0.21
C ILE A 44 -0.09 -6.62 -0.20
N ASP A 45 0.89 -6.79 0.70
CA ASP A 45 2.31 -6.57 0.40
C ASP A 45 2.76 -7.37 -0.83
N VAL A 46 2.45 -8.68 -0.84
CA VAL A 46 2.82 -9.58 -1.94
C VAL A 46 2.09 -9.24 -3.23
N ALA A 47 0.84 -8.78 -3.18
CA ALA A 47 0.08 -8.41 -4.36
C ALA A 47 0.64 -7.15 -5.06
N LEU A 48 1.29 -6.26 -4.29
CA LEU A 48 1.89 -5.03 -4.81
C LEU A 48 3.31 -5.22 -5.35
N GLU A 49 4.02 -6.26 -4.91
CA GLU A 49 5.36 -6.60 -5.40
C GLU A 49 5.40 -6.79 -6.92
N GLY A 50 6.34 -6.11 -7.57
CA GLY A 50 6.56 -6.20 -9.02
C GLY A 50 5.57 -5.42 -9.89
N LEU A 51 4.55 -4.76 -9.31
CA LEU A 51 3.67 -3.87 -10.07
C LEU A 51 4.45 -2.64 -10.59
N PRO A 52 4.02 -2.01 -11.70
CA PRO A 52 4.64 -0.78 -12.20
C PRO A 52 4.54 0.36 -11.19
N ALA A 53 5.60 1.16 -11.04
CA ALA A 53 5.59 2.34 -10.17
C ALA A 53 4.64 3.44 -10.67
N SER A 54 4.30 3.42 -11.96
CA SER A 54 3.31 4.30 -12.57
C SER A 54 1.86 3.78 -12.45
N ALA A 55 1.62 2.68 -11.73
CA ALA A 55 0.28 2.16 -11.49
C ALA A 55 -0.54 3.23 -10.73
N GLY A 56 -1.39 3.93 -11.46
CA GLY A 56 -2.23 5.01 -10.95
C GLY A 56 -3.70 4.61 -10.96
N ASP A 57 -4.45 5.21 -10.05
CA ASP A 57 -5.84 4.88 -9.81
C ASP A 57 -6.79 5.60 -10.80
N LYS A 58 -7.80 4.89 -11.30
CA LYS A 58 -9.04 5.51 -11.77
C LYS A 58 -9.92 5.59 -10.53
N HIS A 59 -10.09 6.79 -9.97
CA HIS A 59 -10.92 7.02 -8.79
C HIS A 59 -12.19 6.14 -8.80
N HIS A 60 -12.21 5.11 -7.97
CA HIS A 60 -13.42 4.40 -7.63
C HIS A 60 -14.22 5.34 -6.72
N ALA A 61 -15.04 6.19 -7.34
CA ALA A 61 -16.06 6.96 -6.63
C ALA A 61 -17.00 5.96 -5.95
N ALA A 62 -17.02 6.01 -4.62
CA ALA A 62 -18.03 5.35 -3.81
C ALA A 62 -19.39 6.04 -3.98
#